data_AF-A0A935GSH5-F1
#
_entry.id   AF-A0A935GSH5-F1
#
_cell.length_a   1.000
_cell.length_b   1.000
_cell.length_c   1.000
_cell.angle_alpha   90.00
_cell.angle_beta   90.00
_cell.angle_gamma   90.00
#
_symmetry.space_group_name_H-M   'P 1'
#
loop_
_entity.id
_entity.type
_entity.pdbx_description
1 polymer ?
#
loop_
_entity_poly.entity_id
_entity_poly.type
_entity_poly.pdbx_seq_one_letter_code
_entity_poly.pdbx_strand_id
1 'polypeptide(L)' 'MRFVVIYKGMRHFTGSLAAAMLYLETNWNSVTDAYEIGVKLVPVHTR' A
#
# COMPACT_ATOMS: atom_id res chain seq x y z
N MET A 1 -4.13 -10.24 9.69
CA MET A 1 -3.04 -9.99 8.71
C MET A 1 -3.05 -8.51 8.35
N ARG A 2 -1.89 -7.85 8.36
CA ARG A 2 -1.78 -6.43 7.99
C ARG A 2 -1.04 -6.29 6.67
N PHE A 3 -1.19 -5.15 6.02
CA PHE A 3 -0.53 -4.82 4.76
C PHE A 3 0.19 -3.49 4.91
N VAL A 4 1.38 -3.41 4.32
CA VAL A 4 2.24 -2.25 4.32
C VAL A 4 2.34 -1.72 2.90
N VAL A 5 2.14 -0.42 2.74
CA VAL A 5 2.38 0.27 1.47
C VAL A 5 3.80 0.82 1.48
N ILE A 6 4.61 0.39 0.52
CA ILE A 6 6.02 0.78 0.37
C ILE A 6 6.19 1.48 -0.97
N TYR A 7 6.81 2.65 -0.98
CA TYR A 7 7.15 3.37 -2.20
C TYR A 7 8.55 3.98 -2.08
N LYS A 8 9.41 3.76 -3.08
CA LYS A 8 10.83 4.17 -3.07
C LYS A 8 11.58 3.71 -1.80
N GLY A 9 11.29 2.51 -1.32
CA GLY A 9 11.91 1.93 -0.11
C GLY A 9 11.40 2.50 1.22
N MET A 10 10.48 3.48 1.20
CA MET A 10 9.89 4.07 2.40
C MET A 10 8.50 3.50 2.67
N ARG A 11 8.17 3.34 3.95
CA ARG A 11 6.83 2.93 4.39
C ARG A 11 5.91 4.13 4.45
N HIS A 12 4.81 4.08 3.71
CA HIS A 12 3.81 5.14 3.65
C HIS A 12 2.56 4.82 4.49
N PHE A 13 2.15 3.56 4.53
CA PHE A 13 0.94 3.16 5.25
C PHE A 13 1.04 1.75 5.82
N THR A 14 0.26 1.44 6.88
CA THR A 14 0.10 0.09 7.43
C THR A 14 -1.32 -0.11 7.95
N GLY A 15 -2.02 -1.15 7.49
CA GLY A 15 -3.41 -1.35 7.88
C GLY A 15 -3.99 -2.69 7.44
N SER A 16 -5.32 -2.78 7.41
CA SER A 16 -6.02 -3.87 6.73
C SER A 16 -5.85 -3.76 5.21
N LEU A 17 -6.15 -4.82 4.47
CA LEU A 17 -6.12 -4.80 3.01
C LEU A 17 -7.00 -3.69 2.44
N ALA A 18 -8.25 -3.60 2.93
CA ALA A 18 -9.20 -2.58 2.49
C ALA A 18 -8.69 -1.16 2.75
N ALA A 19 -8.12 -0.89 3.93
CA ALA A 19 -7.56 0.42 4.25
C ALA A 19 -6.33 0.75 3.38
N ALA A 20 -5.49 -0.25 3.07
CA ALA A 20 -4.34 -0.04 2.21
C ALA A 20 -4.75 0.21 0.75
N MET A 21 -5.77 -0.47 0.24
CA MET A 21 -6.31 -0.19 -1.10
C MET A 21 -6.92 1.21 -1.18
N LEU A 22 -7.74 1.59 -0.20
CA LEU A 22 -8.29 2.95 -0.12
C LEU A 22 -7.18 4.01 -0.06
N TYR A 23 -6.11 3.75 0.69
CA TYR A 23 -4.94 4.62 0.74
C TYR A 23 -4.27 4.79 -0.63
N LEU A 24 -4.12 3.69 -1.39
CA LEU A 24 -3.55 3.73 -2.75
C LEU A 24 -4.44 4.54 -3.70
N GLU A 25 -5.75 4.31 -3.73
CA GLU A 25 -6.69 5.07 -4.56
C GLU A 25 -6.69 6.56 -4.21
N THR A 26 -6.65 6.89 -2.93
CA THR A 26 -6.68 8.30 -2.48
C THR A 26 -5.40 9.06 -2.81
N ASN A 27 -4.23 8.42 -2.70
CA ASN A 27 -2.93 9.10 -2.87
C ASN A 27 -2.40 9.03 -4.31
N TRP A 28 -2.80 8.02 -5.08
CA TRP A 28 -2.31 7.77 -6.44
C TRP A 28 -3.42 7.64 -7.48
N ASN A 29 -4.63 8.12 -7.17
CA ASN A 29 -5.80 8.16 -8.05
C ASN A 29 -6.41 6.78 -8.40
N SER A 30 -5.56 5.76 -8.57
CA SER A 30 -5.92 4.37 -8.85
C SER A 30 -4.89 3.42 -8.23
N VAL A 31 -5.34 2.24 -7.83
CA VAL A 31 -4.46 1.14 -7.40
C VAL A 31 -3.51 0.72 -8.52
N THR A 32 -4.00 0.70 -9.77
CA THR A 32 -3.19 0.31 -10.94
C THR A 32 -2.05 1.28 -11.15
N ASP A 33 -2.34 2.59 -11.18
CA ASP A 33 -1.34 3.65 -11.37
C ASP A 33 -0.27 3.59 -10.26
N ALA A 34 -0.70 3.34 -9.01
CA ALA A 34 0.22 3.16 -7.89
C ALA A 34 1.21 2.01 -8.15
N TYR A 35 0.74 0.88 -8.67
CA TYR A 35 1.62 -0.24 -9.01
C TYR A 35 2.52 0.06 -10.21
N GLU A 36 2.04 0.77 -11.23
CA GLU A 36 2.83 1.16 -12.40
C GLU A 36 4.03 2.05 -12.05
N ILE A 37 3.85 2.97 -11.08
CA ILE A 37 4.95 3.83 -10.63
C ILE A 37 5.87 3.17 -9.59
N GLY A 38 5.60 1.91 -9.21
CA GLY A 38 6.44 1.12 -8.31
C GLY A 38 6.08 1.16 -6.82
N VAL A 39 4.84 1.51 -6.47
CA VAL A 39 4.32 1.25 -5.11
C VAL A 39 4.15 -0.27 -4.92
N LYS A 40 4.46 -0.77 -3.72
CA LYS A 40 4.35 -2.18 -3.36
C LYS A 40 3.45 -2.36 -2.16
N LEU A 41 2.55 -3.34 -2.23
CA LEU A 41 1.70 -3.76 -1.12
C LEU A 41 2.25 -5.06 -0.54
N VAL A 42 2.76 -5.02 0.68
CA VAL A 42 3.45 -6.14 1.32
C VAL A 42 2.64 -6.66 2.51
N PRO A 43 2.26 -7.95 2.54
CA PRO A 43 1.63 -8.52 3.72
C PRO A 43 2.63 -8.65 4.86
N VAL A 44 2.21 -8.27 6.08
CA VAL A 44 3.01 -8.38 7.30
C VAL A 44 2.24 -9.13 8.38
N HIS A 45 2.96 -10.05 9.03
CA HIS A 45 2.49 -10.72 10.24
C HIS A 45 2.85 -9.84 11.43
N THR A 46 1.85 -9.24 12.06
CA THR A 46 1.99 -8.71 13.41
C THR A 46 2.04 -9.90 14.35
N ARG A 47 3.21 -10.13 14.96
CA ARG A 47 3.34 -11.02 16.12
C ARG A 47 2.58 -10.45 17.31
#